data_AF-A0A7X6UQ57-F1
#
_entry.id   AF-A0A7X6UQ57-F1
#
_cell.length_a   1.000
_cell.length_b   1.000
_cell.length_c   1.000
_cell.angle_alpha   90.00
_cell.angle_beta   90.00
_cell.angle_gamma   90.00
#
_symmetry.space_group_name_H-M   'P 1'
#
loop_
_entity.id
_entity.type
_entity.pdbx_description
1 polymer ?
#
loop_
_entity_poly.entity_id
_entity_poly.type
_entity_poly.pdbx_seq_one_letter_code
_entity_poly.pdbx_strand_id
1 'polypeptide(L)' 'MAKAEGQIFEFTGPDGIRTDFLETFSFDSPCQYIKAETSEFSAVCPFSGLPDIARLVVEYYP' A
#
# COMPACT_ATOMS: atom_id res chain seq x y z
N MET A 1 -17.90 -10.43 17.60
CA MET A 1 -16.70 -9.77 17.02
C MET A 1 -17.15 -8.98 15.81
N ALA A 2 -16.71 -7.73 15.67
CA ALA A 2 -16.99 -6.96 14.46
C ALA A 2 -16.30 -7.66 13.27
N LYS A 3 -17.05 -7.88 12.19
CA LYS A 3 -16.54 -8.47 10.95
C LYS A 3 -16.38 -7.34 9.94
N ALA A 4 -15.22 -7.24 9.30
CA ALA A 4 -15.02 -6.25 8.25
C ALA A 4 -16.04 -6.49 7.13
N GLU A 5 -16.73 -5.44 6.69
CA GLU A 5 -17.73 -5.51 5.61
C GLU A 5 -17.09 -5.46 4.21
N GLY A 6 -15.82 -5.06 4.13
CA GLY A 6 -15.05 -4.95 2.88
C GLY A 6 -14.34 -6.24 2.46
N GLN A 7 -13.47 -6.09 1.47
CA GLN A 7 -12.64 -7.18 0.95
C GLN A 7 -11.62 -7.63 2.00
N ILE A 8 -11.57 -8.94 2.25
CA ILE A 8 -10.63 -9.58 3.18
C ILE A 8 -9.51 -10.21 2.37
N PHE A 9 -8.26 -9.97 2.76
CA PHE A 9 -7.08 -10.57 2.17
C PHE A 9 -6.55 -11.68 3.07
N GLU A 10 -6.23 -12.82 2.48
CA GLU A 10 -5.52 -13.89 3.18
C GLU A 10 -4.06 -13.50 3.39
N PHE A 11 -3.51 -13.90 4.55
CA PHE A 11 -2.11 -13.69 4.83
C PHE A 11 -1.27 -14.66 3.99
N THR A 12 -0.57 -14.12 2.98
CA THR A 12 0.22 -14.88 2.00
C THR A 12 1.64 -14.34 1.90
N GLY A 13 2.53 -15.10 1.25
CA GLY A 13 3.90 -14.67 0.99
C GLY A 13 4.00 -13.61 -0.11
N PRO A 14 5.22 -13.16 -0.47
CA PRO A 14 5.45 -12.13 -1.47
C PRO A 14 4.80 -12.39 -2.85
N ASP A 15 4.64 -13.66 -3.24
CA ASP A 15 3.96 -14.04 -4.49
C ASP A 15 2.46 -13.66 -4.52
N GLY A 16 1.88 -13.38 -3.34
CA GLY A 16 0.51 -12.90 -3.20
C GLY A 16 0.34 -11.38 -3.33
N ILE A 17 1.42 -10.62 -3.55
CA ILE A 17 1.34 -9.16 -3.72
C ILE A 17 0.59 -8.83 -5.02
N ARG A 18 -0.55 -8.13 -4.87
CA ARG A 18 -1.45 -7.76 -5.97
C ARG A 18 -1.11 -6.39 -6.55
N THR A 19 -0.08 -6.34 -7.40
CA THR A 19 0.27 -5.08 -8.12
C THR A 19 -0.81 -4.65 -9.11
N ASP A 20 -1.67 -5.57 -9.53
CA ASP A 20 -2.82 -5.32 -10.40
C ASP A 20 -3.99 -4.57 -9.72
N PHE A 21 -3.93 -4.36 -8.41
CA PHE A 21 -4.86 -3.47 -7.69
C PHE A 21 -4.56 -1.99 -7.88
N LEU A 22 -3.41 -1.63 -8.46
CA LEU A 22 -3.08 -0.24 -8.73
C LEU A 22 -3.91 0.28 -9.89
N GLU A 23 -4.69 1.32 -9.63
CA GLU A 23 -5.49 2.03 -10.62
C GLU A 23 -4.80 3.34 -11.01
N THR A 24 -4.93 3.72 -12.28
CA THR A 24 -4.47 5.01 -12.81
C THR A 24 -5.64 5.76 -13.42
N PHE A 25 -5.47 7.07 -13.58
CA PHE A 25 -6.46 7.94 -14.20
C PHE A 25 -5.74 9.00 -15.03
N SER A 26 -6.43 9.59 -16.01
CA SER A 26 -5.88 10.69 -16.80
C SER A 26 -5.59 11.89 -15.90
N PHE A 27 -4.37 12.41 -15.98
CA PHE A 27 -3.90 13.54 -15.19
C PHE A 27 -3.29 14.63 -16.08
N ASP A 28 -3.89 15.81 -16.09
CA ASP A 28 -3.52 16.91 -17.00
C ASP A 28 -2.58 17.93 -16.32
N SER A 29 -1.49 17.44 -15.71
CA SER A 29 -0.47 18.28 -15.07
C SER A 29 0.85 17.52 -14.85
N PRO A 30 1.62 17.21 -15.91
CA PRO A 30 2.80 16.33 -15.86
C PRO A 30 3.97 16.88 -15.03
N CYS A 31 3.95 18.17 -14.71
CA CYS A 31 4.99 18.83 -13.90
C CYS A 31 4.57 19.05 -12.45
N GLN A 32 3.42 18.52 -12.03
CA GLN A 32 2.95 18.69 -10.66
C GLN A 32 3.65 17.71 -9.72
N TYR A 33 4.29 18.23 -8.69
CA TYR A 33 4.80 17.41 -7.61
C TYR A 33 3.63 16.84 -6.79
N ILE A 34 3.61 15.52 -6.66
CA ILE A 34 2.61 14.79 -5.88
C ILE A 34 3.32 14.09 -4.72
N LYS A 35 2.80 14.32 -3.51
CA LYS A 35 3.24 13.65 -2.29
C LYS A 35 2.04 12.97 -1.61
N ALA A 36 2.11 11.66 -1.46
CA ALA A 36 1.18 10.88 -0.62
C ALA A 36 1.93 10.40 0.63
N GLU A 37 1.33 10.57 1.80
CA GLU A 37 1.94 10.22 3.08
C GLU A 37 0.92 9.50 3.98
N THR A 38 1.36 8.43 4.64
CA THR A 38 0.57 7.72 5.65
C THR A 38 1.46 7.18 6.77
N SER A 39 0.95 7.19 8.00
CA SER A 39 1.56 6.54 9.16
C SER A 39 0.98 5.15 9.45
N GLU A 40 0.07 4.68 8.59
CA GLU A 40 -0.68 3.43 8.78
C GLU A 40 -0.07 2.26 7.98
N PHE A 41 1.12 2.44 7.40
CA PHE A 41 1.78 1.37 6.68
C PHE A 41 2.30 0.31 7.66
N SER A 42 1.89 -0.94 7.41
CA SER A 42 2.42 -2.10 8.10
C SER A 42 2.70 -3.23 7.11
N ALA A 43 3.82 -3.92 7.32
CA ALA A 43 4.21 -5.12 6.59
C ALA A 43 4.68 -6.19 7.58
N VAL A 44 4.85 -7.42 7.14
CA VAL A 44 5.34 -8.51 7.99
C VAL A 44 6.75 -8.89 7.57
N CYS A 45 7.67 -8.97 8.54
CA CYS A 45 9.04 -9.38 8.31
C CYS A 45 9.09 -10.85 7.87
N PRO A 46 9.70 -11.18 6.71
CA PRO A 46 9.70 -12.55 6.18
C PRO A 46 10.54 -13.53 7.02
N PHE A 47 11.40 -13.04 7.92
CA PHE A 47 12.23 -13.89 8.77
C PHE A 47 11.59 -14.19 10.12
N SER A 48 11.03 -13.18 10.79
CA SER A 48 10.49 -13.31 12.15
C SER A 48 8.97 -13.47 12.19
N GLY A 49 8.25 -13.07 11.14
CA GLY A 49 6.79 -12.99 11.13
C GLY A 49 6.22 -11.86 11.98
N LEU A 50 7.06 -10.96 12.52
CA LEU A 50 6.61 -9.82 13.31
C LEU A 50 6.16 -8.66 12.39
N PRO A 51 5.17 -7.85 12.82
CA PRO A 51 4.75 -6.68 12.08
C PRO A 51 5.79 -5.56 12.20
N ASP A 52 6.20 -5.03 11.05
CA ASP A 52 6.92 -3.77 10.91
C ASP A 52 5.90 -2.65 10.67
N ILE A 53 6.06 -1.52 11.35
CA ILE A 53 5.19 -0.35 11.22
C ILE A 53 6.08 0.83 10.86
N ALA A 54 5.72 1.56 9.80
CA ALA A 54 6.51 2.68 9.32
C ALA A 54 5.66 3.82 8.77
N ARG A 55 6.26 5.01 8.69
CA ARG A 55 5.72 6.13 7.93
C ARG A 55 6.10 5.95 6.47
N LEU A 56 5.12 5.82 5.58
CA LEU A 56 5.32 5.72 4.14
C LEU A 56 5.12 7.09 3.49
N VAL A 57 6.10 7.50 2.69
CA VAL A 57 6.04 8.71 1.87
C VAL A 57 6.32 8.31 0.43
N VAL A 58 5.40 8.63 -0.48
CA VAL A 58 5.54 8.42 -1.92
C VAL A 58 5.53 9.79 -2.60
N GLU A 59 6.60 10.10 -3.31
CA GLU A 59 6.81 11.38 -3.99
C GLU A 59 7.11 11.14 -5.47
N TYR A 60 6.40 11.80 -6.37
CA TYR A 60 6.59 11.67 -7.81
C TYR A 60 6.08 12.89 -8.57
N TYR A 61 6.46 12.96 -9.84
CA TYR A 61 5.83 13.80 -10.87
C TYR A 61 5.10 12.85 -11.84
N PRO A 62 3.82 13.08 -12.12
CA PRO A 62 2.97 12.18 -12.91
C PRO A 62 3.30 12.16 -14.40
#